data_AF-B5W2Z0-F1
#
_entry.id   AF-B5W2Z0-F1
#
_cell.length_a   1.000
_cell.length_b   1.000
_cell.length_c   1.000
_cell.angle_alpha   90.00
_cell.angle_beta   90.00
_cell.angle_gamma   90.00
#
_symmetry.space_group_name_H-M   'P 1'
#
loop_
_entity.id
_entity.type
_entity.pdbx_description
1 polymer ?
#
loop_
_entity_poly.entity_id
_entity_poly.type
_entity_poly.pdbx_seq_one_letter_code
_entity_poly.pdbx_strand_id
1 'polypeptide(L)' 'MKITAIIHPAEEGGYWAEVPALPGCITEGDTIEEVRQNLQDAVQGWLTVANNSLNKIEPT' A
#
# COMPACT_ATOMS: atom_id res chain seq x y z
N MET A 1 -1.70 8.42 11.39
CA MET A 1 -2.91 7.97 10.65
C MET A 1 -3.09 6.48 10.90
N LYS A 2 -4.32 5.98 11.01
CA LYS A 2 -4.58 4.53 11.11
C LYS A 2 -5.14 4.06 9.78
N ILE A 3 -4.45 3.14 9.13
CA ILE A 3 -4.83 2.53 7.85
C ILE A 3 -5.08 1.04 8.11
N THR A 4 -6.12 0.51 7.47
CA THR A 4 -6.45 -0.91 7.55
C THR A 4 -6.09 -1.57 6.23
N ALA A 5 -5.40 -2.72 6.32
CA ALA A 5 -5.11 -3.58 5.19
C ALA A 5 -5.91 -4.87 5.32
N ILE A 6 -6.24 -5.48 4.18
CA ILE A 6 -6.85 -6.81 4.09
C ILE A 6 -5.77 -7.74 3.57
N ILE A 7 -5.53 -8.85 4.27
CA ILE A 7 -4.53 -9.85 3.91
C ILE A 7 -5.26 -11.09 3.38
N HIS A 8 -4.75 -11.62 2.28
CA HIS A 8 -5.26 -12.77 1.57
C HIS A 8 -4.16 -13.83 1.44
N PRO A 9 -4.48 -15.13 1.54
CA PRO A 9 -3.57 -16.17 1.10
C PRO A 9 -3.43 -16.13 -0.43
N ALA A 10 -2.23 -16.36 -0.94
CA ALA A 10 -1.99 -16.50 -2.38
C ALA A 10 -2.13 -17.95 -2.85
N GLU A 11 -2.51 -18.15 -4.11
CA GLU A 11 -2.77 -19.49 -4.67
C GLU A 11 -1.53 -20.39 -4.71
N GLU A 12 -0.35 -19.81 -4.95
CA GLU A 12 0.93 -20.53 -5.02
C GLU A 12 1.64 -20.65 -3.65
N GLY A 13 0.99 -20.16 -2.58
CA GLY A 13 1.59 -20.04 -1.25
C GLY A 13 2.02 -18.61 -0.93
N GLY A 14 2.23 -18.32 0.36
CA GLY A 14 2.47 -16.97 0.84
C GLY A 14 1.17 -16.15 0.95
N TYR A 15 1.32 -14.82 0.94
CA TYR A 15 0.26 -13.87 1.21
C TYR A 15 0.37 -12.63 0.31
N TRP A 16 -0.76 -12.02 0.00
CA TRP A 16 -0.82 -10.68 -0.54
C TRP A 16 -1.78 -9.83 0.27
N ALA A 17 -1.62 -8.52 0.19
CA ALA A 17 -2.48 -7.59 0.91
C ALA A 17 -2.78 -6.34 0.09
N GLU A 18 -3.96 -5.79 0.33
CA GLU A 18 -4.41 -4.53 -0.24
C GLU A 18 -4.84 -3.56 0.84
N VAL A 19 -4.77 -2.27 0.51
CA VAL A 19 -5.31 -1.19 1.33
C VAL A 19 -6.49 -0.56 0.61
N PRO A 20 -7.75 -0.90 0.97
CA PRO A 20 -8.93 -0.38 0.27
C PRO A 20 -9.03 1.15 0.22
N ALA A 21 -8.48 1.83 1.24
CA ALA A 21 -8.45 3.29 1.30
C ALA A 21 -7.41 3.92 0.36
N LEU A 22 -6.45 3.14 -0.17
CA LEU A 22 -5.39 3.57 -1.09
C LEU A 22 -5.46 2.70 -2.35
N PRO A 23 -6.35 3.01 -3.31
CA PRO A 23 -6.54 2.19 -4.50
C PRO A 23 -5.23 1.93 -5.24
N GLY A 24 -4.98 0.65 -5.56
CA GLY A 24 -3.76 0.20 -6.22
C GLY A 24 -2.55 0.00 -5.29
N CYS A 25 -2.67 0.26 -3.99
CA CYS A 25 -1.63 -0.07 -3.01
C CYS A 25 -1.75 -1.54 -2.60
N ILE A 26 -0.94 -2.39 -3.23
CA ILE A 26 -0.93 -3.85 -3.06
C ILE A 26 0.51 -4.30 -2.80
N THR A 27 0.70 -5.28 -1.93
CA THR A 27 1.99 -5.93 -1.68
C THR A 27 1.84 -7.43 -1.50
N GLU A 28 2.92 -8.18 -1.65
CA GLU A 28 2.98 -9.62 -1.41
C GLU A 28 4.22 -10.01 -0.60
N GLY A 29 4.26 -11.25 -0.11
CA GLY A 29 5.36 -11.83 0.64
C GLY A 29 5.07 -13.26 1.10
N ASP A 30 6.11 -14.00 1.44
CA ASP A 30 6.00 -15.40 1.86
C ASP A 30 5.37 -15.54 3.25
N THR A 31 5.48 -14.49 4.07
CA THR A 31 4.94 -14.43 5.42
C THR A 31 4.10 -13.19 5.67
N ILE A 32 3.17 -13.27 6.63
CA ILE A 32 2.35 -12.12 7.05
C ILE A 32 3.24 -10.95 7.52
N GLU A 33 4.37 -11.24 8.17
CA GLU A 33 5.28 -10.21 8.67
C GLU A 33 6.01 -9.49 7.54
N GLU A 34 6.41 -10.21 6.49
CA GLU A 34 6.98 -9.63 5.28
C GLU A 34 5.95 -8.74 4.56
N VAL A 35 4.72 -9.25 4.36
CA VAL A 35 3.63 -8.46 3.79
C VAL A 35 3.41 -7.19 4.60
N ARG A 36 3.41 -7.27 5.93
CA ARG A 36 3.23 -6.11 6.81
C ARG A 36 4.35 -5.08 6.64
N GLN A 37 5.60 -5.50 6.49
CA GLN A 37 6.74 -4.60 6.27
C GLN A 37 6.65 -3.93 4.90
N ASN A 38 6.43 -4.72 3.85
CA ASN A 38 6.26 -4.22 2.48
C ASN A 38 5.12 -3.20 2.38
N LEU A 39 4.01 -3.47 3.08
CA LEU A 39 2.84 -2.61 3.08
C LEU A 39 3.10 -1.24 3.74
N GLN A 40 4.00 -1.17 4.73
CA GLN A 40 4.39 0.13 5.33
C GLN A 40 5.11 1.00 4.31
N ASP A 41 6.02 0.43 3.53
CA ASP A 41 6.77 1.14 2.49
C ASP A 41 5.87 1.54 1.32
N ALA A 42 4.99 0.63 0.86
CA ALA A 42 4.04 0.90 -0.21
C ALA A 42 3.07 2.04 0.15
N VAL A 43 2.52 2.03 1.37
CA VAL A 43 1.68 3.11 1.89
C VAL A 43 2.43 4.44 1.91
N GLN A 44 3.68 4.45 2.38
CA GLN A 44 4.49 5.65 2.45
C GLN A 44 4.77 6.21 1.04
N GLY A 45 5.12 5.34 0.09
CA GLY A 45 5.31 5.72 -1.31
C GLY A 45 4.05 6.30 -1.94
N TRP A 46 2.90 5.65 -1.75
CA TRP A 46 1.61 6.09 -2.28
C TRP A 46 1.25 7.49 -1.77
N LEU A 47 1.33 7.70 -0.45
CA LEU A 47 1.00 8.99 0.18
C LEU A 47 1.96 10.10 -0.26
N THR A 48 3.23 9.78 -0.48
CA THR A 48 4.23 10.74 -0.97
C THR A 48 3.84 11.25 -2.36
N VAL A 49 3.48 10.37 -3.29
CA VAL A 49 3.07 10.77 -4.65
C VAL A 49 1.71 11.49 -4.64
N ALA A 50 0.76 11.03 -3.82
CA ALA A 50 -0.55 11.66 -3.69
C ALA A 50 -0.43 13.10 -3.19
N ASN A 51 0.36 13.34 -2.13
CA ASN A 51 0.60 14.69 -1.61
C ASN A 51 1.35 15.58 -2.61
N ASN A 52 2.33 15.04 -3.33
CA ASN A 52 3.04 15.80 -4.37
C ASN A 52 2.13 16.20 -5.54
N SER A 53 1.15 15.36 -5.87
CA SER A 53 0.16 15.65 -6.91
C SER A 53 -0.82 16.76 -6.48
N LEU A 54 -1.14 16.84 -5.19
CA LEU A 54 -1.96 17.95 -4.64
C LEU A 54 -1.21 19.28 -4.62
N ASN A 55 0.12 19.27 -4.53
CA ASN A 55 0.95 20.49 -4.50
C ASN A 55 1.30 21.02 -5.90
N LYS A 56 0.84 20.39 -6.99
CA LYS A 56 1.11 20.81 -8.38
C LYS A 56 -0.03 21.60 -9.05
N ILE A 57 -1.09 21.96 -8.32
CA ILE A 57 -2.03 23.00 -8.77
C ILE A 57 -1.39 24.37 -8.53
N GLU A 58 -0.34 24.67 -9.30
CA GLU A 58 0.04 26.05 -9.55
C GLU A 58 -1.02 26.62 -10.51
N PRO A 59 -1.76 27.68 -10.13
CA PRO A 59 -2.70 28.32 -11.04
C PRO A 59 -1.90 28.96 -12.18
N THR A 60 -2.02 28.39 -13.38
CA THR A 60 -1.59 29.04 -14.62
C THR A 60 -2.38 30.32 -14.86
#